data_AF-A0A958PQ65-F1
#
_entry.id   AF-A0A958PQ65-F1
#
_cell.length_a   1.000
_cell.length_b   1.000
_cell.length_c   1.000
_cell.angle_alpha   90.00
_cell.angle_beta   90.00
_cell.angle_gamma   90.00
#
_symmetry.space_group_name_H-M   'P 1'
#
loop_
_entity.id
_entity.type
_entity.pdbx_description
1 polymer ?
#
loop_
_entity_poly.entity_id
_entity_poly.type
_entity_poly.pdbx_seq_one_letter_code
_entity_poly.pdbx_strand_id
1 'polypeptide(L)'
;MDPLKKIYDVEVAGVALKLRSSHDISTVNELVALVNEKVSDVKSGSQSIPHEKALLLAALHLAEEITLLKKSALSEIDQIEARVHGILNDLESSPVSQIRMDV
;
A
#
# COMPACT_ATOMS: atom_id res chain seq x y z
N MET A 1 5.29 17.06 -14.23
CA MET A 1 6.27 16.47 -15.17
C MET A 1 6.11 14.97 -15.09
N ASP A 2 5.77 14.31 -16.19
CA ASP A 2 5.64 12.84 -16.24
C ASP A 2 7.06 12.27 -16.03
N PRO A 3 7.33 11.48 -14.97
CA PRO A 3 8.65 10.90 -14.76
C PRO A 3 9.04 10.05 -15.98
N LEU A 4 10.30 10.15 -16.43
CA LEU A 4 10.82 9.41 -17.59
C LEU A 4 10.60 7.91 -17.40
N LYS A 5 9.55 7.38 -18.03
CA LYS A 5 9.19 5.95 -17.94
C LYS A 5 10.21 5.12 -18.71
N LYS A 6 10.80 4.13 -18.04
CA LYS A 6 11.72 3.15 -18.61
C LYS A 6 10.98 1.85 -18.91
N ILE A 7 11.52 1.05 -19.82
CA ILE A 7 11.01 -0.28 -20.13
C ILE A 7 11.95 -1.31 -19.50
N TYR A 8 11.36 -2.28 -18.82
CA TYR A 8 12.03 -3.36 -18.13
C TYR A 8 11.54 -4.69 -18.71
N ASP A 9 12.48 -5.59 -19.01
CA ASP A 9 12.16 -6.98 -19.31
C ASP A 9 12.04 -7.72 -17.96
N VAL A 10 10.88 -8.31 -17.70
CA VAL A 10 10.54 -8.96 -16.42
C VAL A 10 9.90 -10.32 -16.67
N GLU A 11 9.96 -11.19 -15.68
CA GLU A 11 9.28 -12.50 -15.70
C GLU A 11 8.26 -12.57 -14.56
N VAL A 12 6.99 -12.63 -14.92
CA VAL A 12 5.87 -12.71 -13.96
C VAL A 12 5.20 -14.08 -14.13
N ALA A 13 5.28 -14.90 -13.08
CA ALA A 13 4.74 -16.25 -13.02
C ALA A 13 5.20 -17.14 -14.19
N GLY A 14 6.43 -17.00 -14.67
CA GLY A 14 6.92 -17.75 -15.83
C GLY A 14 6.53 -17.16 -17.19
N VAL A 15 5.93 -15.97 -17.22
CA VAL A 15 5.61 -15.22 -18.44
C VAL A 15 6.57 -14.04 -18.58
N ALA A 16 7.34 -14.03 -19.66
CA ALA A 16 8.21 -12.90 -20.00
C ALA A 16 7.38 -11.73 -20.53
N LEU A 17 7.58 -10.54 -19.94
CA LEU A 17 6.81 -9.33 -20.20
C LEU A 17 7.72 -8.10 -20.31
N LYS A 18 7.23 -7.08 -21.02
CA LYS A 18 7.84 -5.75 -21.04
C LYS A 18 7.04 -4.78 -20.18
N LEU A 19 7.57 -4.43 -19.02
CA LEU A 19 6.94 -3.51 -18.09
C LEU A 19 7.44 -2.09 -18.30
N ARG A 20 6.53 -1.15 -18.57
CA ARG A 20 6.83 0.28 -18.59
C ARG A 20 6.59 0.87 -17.19
N SER A 21 7.62 1.41 -16.57
CA SER A 21 7.55 1.93 -15.19
C SER A 21 8.34 3.23 -15.04
N SER A 22 7.87 4.12 -14.15
CA SER A 22 8.60 5.31 -13.70
C SER A 22 9.53 5.03 -12.51
N HIS A 23 9.44 3.84 -11.92
CA HIS A 23 10.26 3.43 -10.78
C HIS A 23 11.61 2.88 -11.25
N ASP A 24 12.58 2.78 -10.34
CA ASP A 24 13.84 2.11 -10.62
C ASP A 24 13.68 0.58 -10.71
N ILE A 25 14.76 -0.09 -11.14
CA ILE A 25 14.77 -1.55 -11.32
C ILE A 25 14.55 -2.30 -10.00
N SER A 26 15.00 -1.77 -8.86
CA SER A 26 14.85 -2.41 -7.56
C SER A 26 13.38 -2.50 -7.19
N THR A 27 12.67 -1.37 -7.27
CA THR A 27 11.22 -1.33 -7.02
C THR A 27 10.46 -2.20 -8.04
N VAL A 28 10.85 -2.19 -9.31
CA VAL A 28 10.23 -3.07 -10.32
C VAL A 28 10.39 -4.54 -9.96
N ASN A 29 11.58 -4.95 -9.52
CA ASN A 29 11.84 -6.33 -9.10
C ASN A 29 11.04 -6.72 -7.86
N GLU A 30 10.89 -5.81 -6.89
CA GLU A 30 10.04 -6.03 -5.72
C GLU A 30 8.58 -6.23 -6.11
N LEU A 31 8.05 -5.41 -7.02
CA LEU A 31 6.68 -5.56 -7.54
C LEU A 31 6.48 -6.91 -8.25
N VAL A 32 7.45 -7.32 -9.06
CA VAL A 32 7.44 -8.63 -9.75
C VAL A 32 7.46 -9.78 -8.74
N ALA A 33 8.34 -9.70 -7.73
CA ALA A 33 8.45 -10.70 -6.67
C ALA A 33 7.13 -10.85 -5.90
N LEU A 34 6.49 -9.73 -5.54
CA LEU A 34 5.22 -9.71 -4.81
C LEU A 34 4.08 -10.38 -5.60
N VAL A 35 4.00 -10.12 -6.90
CA VAL A 35 3.01 -10.80 -7.76
C VAL A 35 3.32 -12.29 -7.86
N ASN A 36 4.59 -12.66 -8.04
CA ASN A 36 5.01 -14.06 -8.16
C ASN A 36 4.72 -14.87 -6.90
N GLU A 37 5.00 -14.30 -5.73
CA GLU A 37 4.68 -14.88 -4.43
C GLU A 37 3.18 -15.13 -4.32
N LYS A 38 2.33 -14.13 -4.61
CA LYS A 38 0.88 -14.31 -4.52
C LYS A 38 0.35 -15.39 -5.47
N VAL A 39 0.90 -15.46 -6.68
CA VAL A 39 0.52 -16.51 -7.65
C VAL A 39 0.94 -17.89 -7.15
N SER A 40 2.09 -18.00 -6.50
CA SER A 40 2.57 -19.24 -5.87
C SER A 40 1.67 -19.68 -4.71
N ASP A 41 1.25 -18.74 -3.85
CA ASP A 41 0.35 -19.01 -2.72
C ASP A 41 -0.99 -19.59 -3.20
N VAL A 42 -1.59 -18.94 -4.20
CA VAL A 42 -2.87 -19.39 -4.77
C VAL A 42 -2.75 -20.79 -5.39
N LYS A 43 -1.62 -21.09 -6.05
CA LYS A 43 -1.38 -22.40 -6.66
C LYS A 43 -1.10 -23.50 -5.64
N SER A 44 -0.39 -23.20 -4.56
CA SER A 44 -0.06 -24.18 -3.51
C SER A 44 -1.29 -24.59 -2.68
N GLY A 45 -2.25 -23.69 -2.51
CA GLY A 45 -3.49 -23.94 -1.75
C GLY A 45 -4.62 -24.63 -2.51
N SER A 46 -4.46 -24.94 -3.82
CA SER A 46 -5.56 -25.46 -4.65
C SER A 46 -5.17 -26.66 -5.53
N GLN A 47 -6.11 -27.59 -5.76
CA GLN A 47 -5.93 -28.66 -6.75
C GLN A 47 -5.71 -28.03 -8.14
N SER A 48 -4.53 -28.24 -8.72
CA SER A 48 -4.13 -27.92 -10.11
C SER A 48 -5.06 -26.96 -10.85
N ILE A 49 -5.07 -25.68 -10.47
CA ILE A 49 -5.82 -24.67 -11.21
C ILE A 49 -5.05 -24.23 -12.47
N PRO A 50 -5.74 -23.94 -13.59
CA PRO A 50 -5.14 -23.31 -14.75
C PRO A 50 -4.41 -22.01 -14.41
N HIS A 51 -3.33 -21.72 -15.15
CA HIS A 51 -2.44 -20.61 -14.88
C HIS A 51 -3.18 -19.25 -14.87
N GLU A 52 -4.06 -19.03 -15.84
CA GLU A 52 -4.83 -17.79 -15.99
C GLU A 52 -5.78 -17.58 -14.81
N LYS A 53 -6.37 -18.66 -14.29
CA LYS A 53 -7.21 -18.59 -13.08
C LYS A 53 -6.39 -18.26 -11.85
N ALA A 54 -5.17 -18.81 -11.73
CA ALA A 54 -4.26 -18.48 -10.65
C ALA A 54 -3.88 -16.99 -10.67
N LEU A 55 -3.57 -16.44 -11.85
CA LEU A 55 -3.28 -15.02 -12.03
C LEU A 55 -4.46 -14.13 -11.63
N LEU A 56 -5.69 -14.50 -12.05
CA LEU A 56 -6.88 -13.72 -11.71
C LEU A 56 -7.17 -13.73 -10.20
N LEU A 57 -7.07 -14.89 -9.56
CA LEU A 57 -7.23 -15.02 -8.12
C LEU A 57 -6.15 -14.24 -7.34
N ALA A 58 -4.89 -14.34 -7.77
CA ALA A 58 -3.81 -13.56 -7.17
C ALA A 58 -4.06 -12.05 -7.28
N ALA A 59 -4.54 -11.59 -8.44
CA ALA A 59 -4.90 -10.18 -8.64
C ALA A 59 -6.05 -9.74 -7.73
N LEU A 60 -7.07 -10.59 -7.52
CA LEU A 60 -8.17 -10.30 -6.60
C LEU A 60 -7.69 -10.22 -5.14
N HIS A 61 -6.84 -11.15 -4.71
CA HIS A 61 -6.27 -11.12 -3.36
C HIS A 61 -5.42 -9.85 -3.13
N LEU A 62 -4.56 -9.48 -4.09
CA LEU A 62 -3.78 -8.24 -3.99
C LEU A 62 -4.67 -7.00 -3.94
N ALA A 63 -5.75 -6.96 -4.74
CA ALA A 63 -6.69 -5.86 -4.74
C ALA A 63 -7.43 -5.74 -3.39
N GLU A 64 -7.81 -6.87 -2.78
CA GLU A 64 -8.39 -6.92 -1.44
C GLU A 64 -7.40 -6.43 -0.38
N GLU A 65 -6.19 -6.98 -0.36
CA GLU A 65 -5.13 -6.60 0.59
C GLU A 65 -4.84 -5.09 0.54
N ILE A 66 -4.67 -4.52 -0.65
CA ILE A 66 -4.44 -3.08 -0.83
C ILE A 66 -5.64 -2.26 -0.36
N THR A 67 -6.86 -2.72 -0.65
CA THR A 67 -8.08 -2.02 -0.25
C THR A 67 -8.23 -2.00 1.27
N LEU A 68 -7.96 -3.12 1.93
CA LEU A 68 -8.00 -3.25 3.38
C LEU A 68 -6.89 -2.41 4.03
N LEU A 69 -5.66 -2.50 3.54
CA LEU A 69 -4.53 -1.72 4.04
C LEU A 69 -4.82 -0.21 3.95
N LYS A 70 -5.35 0.25 2.81
CA LYS A 70 -5.74 1.66 2.64
C LYS A 70 -6.80 2.09 3.64
N LYS A 71 -7.83 1.27 3.88
CA LYS A 71 -8.88 1.58 4.86
C LYS A 71 -8.32 1.67 6.28
N SER A 72 -7.46 0.72 6.66
CA SER A 72 -6.83 0.72 7.98
C SER A 72 -5.93 1.94 8.18
N ALA A 73 -5.08 2.25 7.20
CA ALA A 73 -4.19 3.41 7.26
C ALA A 73 -4.95 4.73 7.39
N LEU A 74 -6.05 4.91 6.65
CA LEU A 74 -6.90 6.10 6.77
C LEU A 74 -7.55 6.20 8.16
N SER A 75 -8.07 5.08 8.69
CA SER A 75 -8.63 5.04 10.04
C SER A 75 -7.60 5.39 11.12
N GLU A 76 -6.35 4.94 10.97
CA GLU A 76 -5.26 5.29 11.88
C GLU A 76 -4.91 6.79 11.80
N ILE A 77 -4.89 7.37 10.60
CA ILE A 77 -4.68 8.81 10.40
C ILE A 77 -5.80 9.60 11.10
N ASP A 78 -7.07 9.24 10.88
CA ASP A 78 -8.22 9.91 11.50
C ASP A 78 -8.14 9.87 13.03
N GLN A 79 -7.69 8.75 13.61
CA GLN A 79 -7.49 8.62 15.06
C GLN A 79 -6.35 9.50 15.57
N ILE A 80 -5.25 9.61 14.82
CA ILE A 80 -4.13 10.49 15.18
C ILE A 80 -4.59 11.95 15.12
N GLU A 81 -5.28 12.35 14.05
CA GLU A 81 -5.80 13.71 13.88
C GLU A 81 -6.77 14.11 15.00
N ALA A 82 -7.70 13.20 15.36
CA ALA A 82 -8.63 13.42 16.46
C ALA A 82 -7.91 13.58 17.81
N ARG A 83 -6.88 12.77 18.08
CA ARG A 83 -6.06 12.89 19.31
C ARG A 83 -5.29 14.20 19.34
N VAL A 84 -4.69 14.61 18.23
CA VAL A 84 -3.98 15.89 18.13
C VAL A 84 -4.93 17.06 18.38
N HIS A 85 -6.11 17.04 17.77
CA HIS A 85 -7.14 18.06 18.02
C HIS A 85 -7.57 18.11 19.49
N GLY A 86 -7.78 16.96 20.13
CA GLY A 86 -8.08 16.88 21.55
C GLY A 86 -6.99 17.53 22.41
N ILE A 87 -5.72 17.16 22.16
CA ILE A 87 -4.58 17.72 22.89
C ILE A 87 -4.46 19.24 22.70
N LEU A 88 -4.68 19.74 21.48
CA LEU A 88 -4.66 21.18 21.20
C LEU A 88 -5.76 21.92 21.95
N ASN A 89 -6.99 21.40 21.94
CA ASN A 89 -8.11 21.98 22.68
C ASN A 89 -7.86 21.99 24.20
N ASP A 90 -7.27 20.92 24.75
CA ASP A 90 -6.91 20.83 26.16
C ASP A 90 -5.80 21.84 26.52
N LEU A 91 -4.86 22.08 25.60
CA LEU A 91 -3.79 23.06 25.80
C LEU A 91 -4.32 24.50 25.75
N GLU A 92 -5.21 24.81 24.81
CA GLU A 92 -5.83 26.13 24.68
C GLU A 92 -6.77 26.46 25.85
N SER A 93 -7.46 25.45 26.38
CA SER A 93 -8.34 25.59 27.55
C SER A 93 -7.58 25.50 28.89
N SER A 94 -6.27 25.23 28.88
CA SER A 94 -5.45 25.12 30.08
C SER A 94 -5.24 26.51 30.74
N PRO A 95 -5.43 26.63 32.06
CA PRO A 95 -5.28 27.90 32.78
C PRO A 95 -3.86 28.50 32.73
N VAL A 96 -2.85 27.76 32.26
CA VAL A 96 -1.49 28.28 32.00
C VAL A 96 -1.50 29.38 30.92
N SER A 97 -2.45 29.34 29.99
CA SER A 97 -2.68 30.37 28.96
C SER A 97 -3.30 31.65 29.55
N GLN A 98 -4.26 31.51 30.47
CA GLN A 98 -4.99 32.63 31.08
C GLN A 98 -4.16 33.42 32.09
N ILE A 99 -3.25 32.76 32.82
CA ILE A 99 -2.39 33.43 33.84
C ILE A 99 -1.42 34.45 33.21
N ARG A 100 -1.16 34.40 31.89
CA ARG A 100 -0.31 35.40 31.20
C ARG A 100 -1.05 36.62 30.65
N MET A 101 -2.39 36.63 30.64
CA MET A 101 -3.16 37.80 30.17
C MET A 101 -3.55 38.78 31.28
N ASP A 102 -3.33 38.42 32.55
CA ASP A 102 -3.68 39.24 33.73
C ASP A 102 -2.47 39.87 34.45
N VAL A 103 -1.30 39.98 33.79
CA VAL A 103 -0.09 40.65 34.34
C VAL A 103 0.35 41.81 33.47
#